data_AF-A0A6B2G7W6-F1
#
_entry.id   AF-A0A6B2G7W6-F1
#
_cell.length_a   1.000
_cell.length_b   1.000
_cell.length_c   1.000
_cell.angle_alpha   90.00
_cell.angle_beta   90.00
_cell.angle_gamma   90.00
#
_symmetry.space_group_name_H-M   'P 1'
#
loop_
_entity.id
_entity.type
_entity.pdbx_description
1 polymer ?
#
loop_
_entity_poly.entity_id
_entity_poly.type
_entity_poly.pdbx_seq_one_letter_code
_entity_poly.pdbx_strand_id
1 'polypeptide(L)'
;PEIIFADSVEILKNLLKNIDQTKNRILSLGLSTHRNSFLLWNKESGKPYCNLIGWNDKRSLETAHAWNECFTIKALKYFSHMIHFLTQSRRFSMVKDFKFKTVH
;
A
#
# COMPACT_ATOMS: atom_id res chain seq x y z
N PRO A 1 -4.70 -13.03 -7.87
CA PRO A 1 -4.01 -13.37 -6.58
C PRO A 1 -3.69 -14.87 -6.51
N GLU A 2 -4.62 -15.71 -6.96
CA GLU A 2 -4.47 -17.16 -7.00
C GLU A 2 -3.26 -17.63 -7.81
N ILE A 3 -3.04 -17.06 -9.00
CA ILE A 3 -1.87 -17.38 -9.85
C ILE A 3 -0.56 -17.10 -9.09
N ILE A 4 -0.40 -15.88 -8.57
CA ILE A 4 0.80 -15.49 -7.80
C ILE A 4 1.03 -16.41 -6.60
N PHE A 5 -0.05 -16.81 -5.92
CA PHE A 5 0.04 -17.74 -4.80
C PHE A 5 0.48 -19.13 -5.25
N ALA A 6 -0.13 -19.67 -6.31
CA ALA A 6 0.21 -20.96 -6.89
C ALA A 6 1.68 -20.99 -7.34
N ASP A 7 2.12 -19.97 -8.07
CA ASP A 7 3.50 -19.84 -8.55
C ASP A 7 4.49 -19.78 -7.37
N SER A 8 4.16 -19.01 -6.34
CA SER A 8 4.99 -18.90 -5.12
C SER A 8 5.10 -20.24 -4.39
N VAL A 9 4.00 -20.99 -4.28
CA VAL A 9 3.97 -22.32 -3.67
C VAL A 9 4.76 -23.33 -4.50
N GLU A 10 4.67 -23.26 -5.84
CA GLU A 10 5.42 -24.13 -6.73
C GLU A 10 6.94 -23.89 -6.62
N ILE A 11 7.36 -22.63 -6.66
CA ILE A 11 8.76 -22.24 -6.47
C ILE A 11 9.27 -22.73 -5.11
N LEU A 12 8.49 -22.53 -4.05
CA LEU A 12 8.86 -22.99 -2.71
C LEU A 12 8.98 -24.51 -2.62
N LYS A 13 8.06 -25.27 -3.22
CA LYS A 13 8.14 -26.74 -3.29
C LYS A 13 9.39 -27.21 -4.03
N ASN A 14 9.74 -26.55 -5.15
CA ASN A 14 10.93 -26.89 -5.93
C ASN A 14 12.22 -26.57 -5.14
N LEU A 15 12.26 -25.45 -4.43
CA LEU A 15 13.37 -25.11 -3.53
C LEU A 15 13.51 -26.12 -2.40
N LEU A 16 12.41 -26.52 -1.75
CA LEU A 16 12.43 -27.51 -0.68
C LEU A 16 12.95 -28.87 -1.14
N LYS A 17 12.53 -29.35 -2.32
CA LYS A 17 13.04 -30.62 -2.89
C LYS A 17 14.55 -30.59 -3.10
N ASN A 18 15.12 -29.46 -3.50
CA ASN A 18 16.56 -29.30 -3.69
C ASN A 18 17.33 -29.24 -2.36
N ILE A 19 16.74 -28.63 -1.33
CA ILE A 19 17.35 -28.49 0.01
C ILE A 19 17.27 -29.81 0.79
N ASP A 20 16.23 -30.63 0.59
CA ASP A 20 16.06 -31.90 1.31
C ASP A 20 17.16 -32.92 1.00
N GLN A 21 17.83 -32.80 -0.17
CA GLN A 21 19.04 -33.56 -0.49
C GLN A 21 20.26 -33.16 0.36
N THR A 22 20.23 -31.97 0.97
CA THR A 22 21.32 -31.36 1.73
C THR A 22 20.88 -31.06 3.18
N LYS A 23 20.58 -32.11 3.95
CA LYS A 23 20.47 -32.08 5.43
C LYS A 23 19.65 -30.92 6.01
N ASN A 24 18.35 -30.97 5.73
CA ASN A 24 17.23 -30.67 6.64
C ASN A 24 17.50 -29.85 7.93
N ARG A 25 17.62 -28.52 7.81
CA ARG A 25 17.40 -27.59 8.95
C ARG A 25 17.07 -26.17 8.45
N ILE A 26 15.83 -25.97 8.00
CA ILE A 26 15.30 -24.63 7.76
C ILE A 26 14.96 -24.01 9.12
N LEU A 27 15.73 -23.03 9.55
CA LEU A 27 15.50 -22.34 10.82
C LEU A 27 14.37 -21.31 10.73
N SER A 28 14.25 -20.61 9.61
CA SER A 28 13.27 -19.53 9.41
C SER A 28 12.93 -19.31 7.94
N LEU A 29 11.78 -18.67 7.70
CA LEU A 29 11.32 -18.23 6.39
C LEU A 29 11.15 -16.71 6.39
N GLY A 30 11.95 -16.02 5.58
CA GLY A 30 11.79 -14.59 5.32
C GLY A 30 10.85 -14.36 4.14
N LEU A 31 9.79 -13.57 4.35
CA LEU A 31 8.87 -13.18 3.29
C LEU A 31 9.13 -11.73 2.87
N SER A 32 9.28 -11.51 1.57
CA SER A 32 9.35 -10.18 0.96
C SER A 32 8.21 -10.04 -0.04
N THR A 33 7.59 -8.87 -0.09
CA THR A 33 6.38 -8.62 -0.88
C THR A 33 6.49 -7.32 -1.67
N HIS A 34 5.81 -7.24 -2.82
CA HIS A 34 5.62 -5.99 -3.54
C HIS A 34 4.75 -5.03 -2.72
N ARG A 35 5.39 -3.99 -2.15
CA ARG A 35 4.70 -2.94 -1.39
C ARG A 35 3.72 -2.16 -2.26
N ASN A 36 2.80 -1.44 -1.62
CA ASN A 36 1.79 -0.60 -2.28
C ASN A 36 0.83 -1.37 -3.20
N SER A 37 0.74 -2.69 -3.06
CA SER A 37 -0.28 -3.51 -3.70
C SER A 37 -1.37 -3.87 -2.68
N PHE A 38 -2.63 -3.94 -3.12
CA PHE A 38 -3.78 -4.16 -2.26
C PHE A 38 -4.61 -5.35 -2.73
N LEU A 39 -5.02 -6.21 -1.79
CA LEU A 39 -5.93 -7.32 -2.01
C LEU A 39 -7.00 -7.30 -0.92
N LEU A 40 -8.26 -7.38 -1.32
CA LEU A 40 -9.37 -7.57 -0.40
C LEU A 40 -9.86 -9.01 -0.51
N TRP A 41 -9.97 -9.71 0.62
CA TRP A 41 -10.49 -11.08 0.68
C TRP A 41 -11.42 -11.27 1.87
N ASN A 42 -12.28 -12.27 1.77
CA ASN A 42 -13.16 -12.67 2.85
C ASN A 42 -12.35 -13.46 3.90
N LYS A 43 -12.40 -13.05 5.17
CA LYS A 43 -11.65 -13.67 6.26
C LYS A 43 -12.08 -15.13 6.52
N GLU A 44 -13.37 -15.43 6.40
CA GLU A 44 -13.93 -16.76 6.68
C GLU A 44 -13.74 -17.71 5.50
N SER A 45 -14.05 -17.26 4.27
CA SER A 45 -13.96 -18.11 3.07
C SER A 45 -12.59 -18.11 2.39
N GLY A 46 -11.72 -17.15 2.72
CA GLY A 46 -10.41 -16.97 2.08
C GLY A 46 -10.47 -16.45 0.64
N LYS A 47 -11.68 -16.25 0.08
CA LYS A 47 -11.86 -15.87 -1.32
C LYS A 47 -11.59 -14.38 -1.56
N PRO A 48 -10.87 -14.02 -2.63
CA PRO A 48 -10.67 -12.62 -2.98
C PRO A 48 -11.97 -11.98 -3.46
N TYR A 49 -12.24 -10.76 -3.02
CA TYR A 49 -13.35 -9.94 -3.54
C TYR A 49 -12.98 -9.23 -4.84
N CYS A 50 -11.69 -8.98 -5.04
CA CYS A 50 -11.17 -8.32 -6.21
C CYS A 50 -9.84 -8.91 -6.65
N ASN A 51 -9.46 -8.62 -7.89
CA ASN A 51 -8.11 -8.88 -8.36
C ASN A 51 -7.09 -8.07 -7.54
N LEU A 52 -5.86 -8.57 -7.49
CA LEU A 52 -4.76 -7.86 -6.84
C LEU A 52 -4.57 -6.52 -7.55
N ILE A 53 -4.72 -5.42 -6.82
CA ILE A 53 -4.46 -4.08 -7.32
C ILE A 53 -2.97 -3.82 -7.10
N GLY A 54 -2.22 -3.74 -8.19
CA GLY A 54 -0.78 -3.50 -8.14
C GLY A 54 -0.45 -2.05 -7.79
N TRP A 55 0.80 -1.82 -7.38
CA TRP A 55 1.33 -0.49 -7.11
C TRP A 55 1.27 0.46 -8.31
N ASN A 56 1.24 -0.07 -9.55
CA ASN A 56 1.18 0.70 -10.78
C ASN A 56 -0.26 1.08 -11.21
N ASP A 57 -1.25 0.80 -10.35
CA ASP A 57 -2.64 1.05 -10.66
C ASP A 57 -3.01 2.54 -10.50
N LYS A 58 -3.63 3.11 -11.53
CA LYS A 58 -3.96 4.54 -11.63
C LYS A 58 -5.42 4.87 -11.30
N ARG A 59 -6.25 3.90 -10.92
CA ARG A 59 -7.71 4.09 -10.78
C ARG A 59 -8.11 5.09 -9.70
N SER A 60 -7.23 5.33 -8.72
CA SER A 60 -7.47 6.27 -7.62
C SER A 60 -7.04 7.70 -7.93
N LEU A 61 -6.48 7.96 -9.13
CA LEU A 61 -5.94 9.27 -9.50
C LEU A 61 -7.02 10.35 -9.52
N GLU A 62 -8.16 10.07 -10.17
CA GLU A 62 -9.28 11.01 -10.23
C GLU A 62 -9.87 11.28 -8.85
N THR A 63 -10.00 10.23 -8.03
CA THR A 63 -10.44 10.37 -6.63
C THR A 63 -9.48 11.27 -5.85
N ALA A 64 -8.17 11.03 -5.93
CA ALA A 64 -7.18 11.86 -5.24
C ALA A 64 -7.23 13.33 -5.72
N HIS A 65 -7.43 13.56 -7.01
CA HIS A 65 -7.62 14.90 -7.57
C HIS A 65 -8.88 15.57 -7.02
N ALA A 66 -10.03 14.89 -7.07
CA ALA A 66 -11.29 15.40 -6.54
C ALA A 66 -11.21 15.77 -5.06
N TRP A 67 -10.54 14.95 -4.25
CA TRP A 67 -10.30 15.24 -2.82
C TRP A 67 -9.39 16.44 -2.59
N ASN A 68 -8.35 16.61 -3.41
CA ASN A 68 -7.49 17.80 -3.31
C ASN A 68 -8.22 19.08 -3.70
N GLU A 69 -9.17 18.99 -4.63
CA GLU A 69 -9.96 20.13 -5.10
C GLU A 69 -11.18 20.46 -4.23
N CYS A 70 -11.52 19.59 -3.27
CA CYS A 70 -12.69 19.77 -2.43
C CYS A 70 -12.52 20.95 -1.47
N PHE A 71 -13.65 21.63 -1.20
CA PHE A 71 -13.68 22.82 -0.35
C PHE A 71 -13.12 22.54 1.05
N THR A 72 -13.42 21.38 1.64
CA THR A 72 -12.97 21.01 2.98
C THR A 72 -11.44 21.01 3.10
N ILE A 73 -10.73 20.42 2.13
CA ILE A 73 -9.26 20.37 2.15
C ILE A 73 -8.66 21.75 1.87
N LYS A 74 -9.27 22.53 0.96
CA LYS A 74 -8.85 23.92 0.69
C LYS A 74 -9.01 24.82 1.91
N ALA A 75 -10.16 24.73 2.60
CA ALA A 75 -10.42 25.46 3.83
C ALA A 75 -9.43 25.06 4.94
N LEU A 76 -9.19 23.75 5.13
CA LEU A 76 -8.22 23.25 6.10
C LEU A 76 -6.82 23.82 5.86
N LYS A 77 -6.35 23.84 4.60
CA LYS A 77 -5.07 24.42 4.23
C LYS A 77 -4.99 25.92 4.50
N TYR A 78 -6.06 26.64 4.16
CA TYR A 78 -6.14 28.08 4.40
C TYR A 78 -6.05 28.40 5.90
N PHE A 79 -6.85 27.73 6.73
CA PHE A 79 -6.77 27.93 8.19
C PHE A 79 -5.42 27.52 8.76
N SER A 80 -4.86 26.41 8.27
CA SER A 80 -3.51 25.98 8.67
C SER A 80 -2.45 27.03 8.30
N HIS A 81 -2.59 27.69 7.16
CA HIS A 81 -1.70 28.77 6.76
C HIS A 81 -1.82 29.99 7.69
N MET A 82 -3.05 30.42 8.01
CA MET A 82 -3.29 31.51 8.98
C MET A 82 -2.70 31.18 10.36
N ILE A 83 -2.95 29.99 10.89
CA ILE A 83 -2.44 29.58 12.20
C ILE A 83 -0.92 29.47 12.16
N HIS A 84 -0.34 28.95 11.08
CA HIS A 84 1.11 28.91 10.90
C HIS A 84 1.71 30.32 10.89
N PHE A 85 1.07 31.29 10.25
CA PHE A 85 1.52 32.69 10.26
C PHE A 85 1.56 33.27 11.68
N LEU A 86 0.55 32.99 12.50
CA LEU A 86 0.47 33.48 13.88
C LEU A 86 1.41 32.74 14.85
N THR A 87 1.55 31.43 14.68
CA THR A 87 2.23 30.56 15.67
C THR A 87 3.63 30.12 15.26
N GLN A 88 4.01 30.29 14.00
CA GLN A 88 5.20 29.73 13.35
C GLN A 88 5.44 28.23 13.60
N SER A 89 4.41 27.47 13.98
CA SER A 89 4.62 26.06 14.32
C SER A 89 4.83 25.21 13.06
N ARG A 90 5.76 24.25 13.15
CA ARG A 90 6.09 23.32 12.05
C ARG A 90 4.92 22.39 11.69
N ARG A 91 4.05 22.07 12.66
CA ARG A 91 2.88 21.20 12.46
C ARG A 91 1.89 21.79 11.45
N PHE A 92 1.58 23.07 11.58
CA PHE A 92 0.68 23.76 10.64
C PHE A 92 1.35 24.03 9.28
N SER A 93 2.68 24.08 9.20
CA SER A 93 3.36 24.07 7.90
C SER A 93 3.13 22.75 7.15
N MET A 94 3.22 21.61 7.84
CA MET A 94 2.98 20.29 7.22
C MET A 94 1.55 20.15 6.71
N VAL A 95 0.56 20.62 7.47
CA VAL A 95 -0.86 20.55 7.07
C VAL A 95 -1.16 21.48 5.89
N LYS A 96 -0.51 22.66 5.82
CA LYS A 96 -0.59 23.55 4.65
C LYS A 96 -0.10 22.85 3.37
N ASP A 97 1.00 22.10 3.47
CA ASP A 97 1.63 21.42 2.34
C ASP A 97 1.04 20.02 2.03
N PHE A 98 0.03 19.60 2.79
CA PHE A 98 -0.62 18.29 2.62
C PHE A 98 -1.26 18.14 1.23
N LYS A 99 -1.07 17.00 0.56
CA LYS A 99 -1.74 16.71 -0.71
C LYS A 99 -1.94 15.20 -0.83
N PHE A 100 -3.13 14.76 -1.23
CA PHE A 100 -3.33 13.38 -1.62
C PHE A 100 -2.54 13.12 -2.90
N LYS A 101 -1.54 12.25 -2.81
CA LYS A 101 -0.73 11.81 -3.95
C LYS A 101 -0.96 10.32 -4.15
N THR A 102 -1.25 9.92 -5.38
CA THR A 102 -1.08 8.55 -5.82
C THR A 102 0.42 8.27 -5.97
N VAL A 103 0.82 7.00 -6.01
CA VAL A 103 2.25 6.60 -6.15
C VAL A 103 2.78 6.85 -7.59
N HIS A 104 2.13 7.74 -8.34
CA HIS A 104 2.39 8.11 -9.73
C HIS A 104 2.38 9.63 -9.89
#